data_AF-A0A9N8KNX0-F1
#
_entry.id   AF-A0A9N8KNX0-F1
#
_cell.length_a   1.000
_cell.length_b   1.000
_cell.length_c   1.000
_cell.angle_alpha   90.00
_cell.angle_beta   90.00
_cell.angle_gamma   90.00
#
_symmetry.space_group_name_H-M   'P 1'
#
loop_
_entity.id
_entity.type
_entity.pdbx_description
1 polymer ?
#
loop_
_entity_poly.entity_id
_entity_poly.type
_entity_poly.pdbx_seq_one_letter_code
_entity_poly.pdbx_strand_id
1 'polypeptide(L)'
;MIPILDHVIYPGFRKMGFAFTPIKRMTIGFFFAAGSMLAAAVMQHFIYVKSPCGTHASDPDCIEEFGKADINVWAQVLPYIFIGIAEIFTNVTSLEYAYAKAPANMKSMVMSINLFMSAFASAVGQAFTPLSEDPLLVWNYTIITVLAFMGGVGFWYCFHHLDAEEDKLNMLERSAMQGKTTVPEPKDAEAQIQHVHGQKN
;
A
#
# COMPACT_ATOMS: atom_id res chain seq x y z
N MET A 1 11.07 -7.00 7.66
CA MET A 1 10.81 -6.23 6.41
C MET A 1 11.24 -4.77 6.52
N ILE A 2 11.17 -4.15 7.70
CA ILE A 2 11.53 -2.74 7.95
C ILE A 2 12.92 -2.31 7.37
N PRO A 3 14.04 -3.04 7.58
CA PRO A 3 15.34 -2.62 7.02
C PRO A 3 15.47 -2.81 5.50
N ILE A 4 14.77 -3.79 4.92
CA ILE A 4 14.71 -3.98 3.45
C ILE A 4 13.90 -2.86 2.80
N LEU A 5 12.90 -2.35 3.51
CA LEU A 5 12.07 -1.26 3.04
C LEU A 5 12.83 0.05 2.92
N ASP A 6 13.55 0.42 3.98
CA ASP A 6 14.45 1.58 4.02
C ASP A 6 15.48 1.53 2.90
N HIS A 7 15.99 0.33 2.59
CA HIS A 7 17.08 0.17 1.62
C HIS A 7 16.64 -0.08 0.18
N VAL A 8 15.41 -0.50 -0.07
CA VAL A 8 14.91 -0.87 -1.42
C VAL A 8 13.73 0.00 -1.85
N ILE A 9 12.73 0.20 -0.98
CA ILE A 9 11.54 0.96 -1.32
C ILE A 9 11.83 2.45 -1.33
N TYR A 10 12.41 3.02 -0.28
CA TYR A 10 12.70 4.46 -0.26
C TYR A 10 13.63 4.95 -1.40
N PRO A 11 14.69 4.22 -1.83
CA PRO A 11 15.43 4.61 -3.03
C PRO A 11 14.66 4.36 -4.34
N GLY A 12 13.75 3.37 -4.39
CA GLY A 12 12.78 3.22 -5.48
C GLY A 12 11.85 4.43 -5.62
N PHE A 13 11.34 4.95 -4.48
CA PHE A 13 10.57 6.20 -4.44
C PHE A 13 11.38 7.42 -4.86
N ARG A 14 12.66 7.46 -4.51
CA ARG A 14 13.55 8.56 -4.90
C ARG A 14 13.90 8.55 -6.39
N LYS A 15 13.97 7.37 -7.01
CA LYS A 15 14.25 7.21 -8.45
C LYS A 15 13.04 7.46 -9.35
N MET A 16 11.82 7.33 -8.84
CA MET A 16 10.62 7.39 -9.67
C MET A 16 10.17 8.81 -10.03
N GLY A 17 10.84 9.86 -9.52
CA GLY A 17 10.90 11.22 -10.12
C GLY A 17 9.60 12.02 -10.22
N PHE A 18 8.44 11.40 -10.00
CA PHE A 18 7.12 12.01 -9.99
C PHE A 18 6.69 12.27 -8.55
N ALA A 19 5.95 13.36 -8.32
CA ALA A 19 5.27 13.61 -7.06
C ALA A 19 4.27 12.49 -6.79
N PHE A 20 4.73 11.42 -6.14
CA PHE A 20 3.88 10.31 -5.73
C PHE A 20 3.07 10.74 -4.53
N THR A 21 1.85 11.19 -4.79
CA THR A 21 0.85 11.45 -3.75
C THR A 21 0.68 10.20 -2.87
N PRO A 22 0.47 10.38 -1.56
CA PRO A 22 0.21 9.27 -0.63
C PRO A 22 -0.91 8.35 -1.12
N ILE A 23 -1.94 8.93 -1.75
CA ILE A 23 -3.12 8.21 -2.29
C ILE A 23 -2.75 7.24 -3.43
N LYS A 24 -1.88 7.63 -4.36
CA LYS A 24 -1.42 6.73 -5.45
C LYS A 24 -0.64 5.54 -4.90
N ARG A 25 0.15 5.72 -3.84
CA ARG A 25 0.91 4.64 -3.19
C ARG A 25 -0.02 3.62 -2.55
N MET A 26 -1.03 4.09 -1.85
CA MET A 26 -2.04 3.24 -1.21
C MET A 26 -2.83 2.42 -2.25
N THR A 27 -3.17 3.03 -3.39
CA THR A 27 -3.83 2.34 -4.51
C THR A 27 -2.98 1.20 -5.07
N ILE A 28 -1.67 1.43 -5.26
CA ILE A 28 -0.72 0.39 -5.71
C ILE A 28 -0.63 -0.75 -4.67
N GLY A 29 -0.63 -0.42 -3.37
CA GLY A 29 -0.68 -1.40 -2.28
C GLY A 29 -1.88 -2.34 -2.37
N PHE A 30 -3.08 -1.82 -2.65
CA PHE A 30 -4.28 -2.65 -2.85
C PHE A 30 -4.17 -3.60 -4.06
N PHE A 31 -3.56 -3.15 -5.16
CA PHE A 31 -3.33 -4.04 -6.32
C PHE A 31 -2.30 -5.13 -6.01
N PHE A 32 -1.24 -4.83 -5.26
CA PHE A 32 -0.29 -5.86 -4.79
C PHE A 32 -0.95 -6.85 -3.83
N ALA A 33 -1.84 -6.39 -2.94
CA ALA A 33 -2.62 -7.27 -2.06
C ALA A 33 -3.52 -8.21 -2.86
N ALA A 34 -4.24 -7.70 -3.87
CA ALA A 34 -5.06 -8.52 -4.77
C ALA A 34 -4.21 -9.53 -5.55
N GLY A 35 -3.04 -9.14 -6.06
CA GLY A 35 -2.10 -10.04 -6.73
C GLY A 35 -1.55 -11.13 -5.81
N SER A 36 -1.28 -10.79 -4.53
CA SER A 36 -0.88 -11.78 -3.53
C SER A 36 -1.97 -12.83 -3.29
N MET A 37 -3.21 -12.38 -3.17
CA MET A 37 -4.34 -13.29 -2.88
C MET A 37 -4.65 -14.17 -4.10
N LEU A 38 -4.51 -13.63 -5.31
CA LEU A 38 -4.59 -14.39 -6.55
C LEU A 38 -3.50 -15.48 -6.61
N ALA A 39 -2.25 -15.12 -6.28
CA ALA A 39 -1.15 -16.09 -6.23
C ALA A 39 -1.42 -17.19 -5.19
N ALA A 40 -2.00 -16.86 -4.03
CA ALA A 40 -2.41 -17.83 -3.03
C ALA A 40 -3.53 -18.77 -3.54
N ALA A 41 -4.53 -18.24 -4.23
CA ALA A 41 -5.60 -19.05 -4.84
C ALA A 41 -5.06 -20.02 -5.91
N VAL A 42 -4.14 -19.56 -6.75
CA VAL A 42 -3.48 -20.38 -7.77
C VAL A 42 -2.62 -21.46 -7.11
N MET A 43 -1.84 -21.11 -6.09
CA MET A 43 -1.06 -22.08 -5.32
C MET A 43 -1.97 -23.15 -4.68
N GLN A 44 -3.10 -22.74 -4.11
CA GLN A 44 -4.07 -23.67 -3.54
C GLN A 44 -4.65 -24.61 -4.59
N HIS A 45 -4.97 -24.09 -5.79
CA HIS A 45 -5.43 -24.93 -6.89
C HIS A 45 -4.38 -25.96 -7.34
N PHE A 46 -3.10 -25.57 -7.41
CA PHE A 46 -2.01 -26.51 -7.71
C PHE A 46 -1.81 -27.56 -6.62
N ILE A 47 -2.09 -27.25 -5.35
CA ILE A 47 -2.07 -28.22 -4.25
C ILE A 47 -3.14 -29.30 -4.46
N TYR A 48 -4.37 -28.91 -4.79
CA TYR A 48 -5.45 -29.88 -5.02
C TYR A 48 -5.22 -30.76 -6.25
N VAL A 49 -4.61 -30.25 -7.32
CA VAL A 49 -4.33 -31.03 -8.54
C VAL A 49 -3.18 -32.01 -8.37
N LYS A 50 -2.17 -31.66 -7.56
CA LYS A 50 -1.00 -32.54 -7.31
C LYS A 50 -1.19 -33.49 -6.14
N SER A 51 -2.15 -33.25 -5.26
CA SER A 51 -2.42 -34.14 -4.13
C SER A 51 -3.14 -35.41 -4.61
N PRO A 52 -2.67 -36.61 -4.22
CA PRO A 52 -3.36 -37.86 -4.55
C PRO A 52 -4.76 -37.97 -3.89
N CYS A 53 -5.05 -37.10 -2.91
CA CYS A 53 -6.33 -36.98 -2.21
C CYS A 53 -7.38 -36.10 -2.91
N GLY A 54 -7.05 -35.53 -4.08
CA GLY A 54 -7.98 -34.71 -4.87
C GLY A 54 -8.58 -33.58 -4.03
N THR A 55 -9.91 -33.48 -4.00
CA THR A 55 -10.68 -32.40 -3.34
C THR A 55 -10.76 -32.46 -1.81
N HIS A 56 -10.24 -33.52 -1.16
CA HIS A 56 -10.23 -33.70 0.30
C HIS A 56 -8.79 -33.73 0.84
N ALA A 57 -8.01 -32.69 0.51
CA ALA A 57 -6.59 -32.62 0.84
C ALA A 57 -6.30 -32.45 2.35
N SER A 58 -7.33 -32.17 3.17
CA SER A 58 -7.26 -32.02 4.63
C SER A 58 -7.82 -33.22 5.38
N ASP A 59 -8.33 -34.24 4.69
CA ASP A 59 -8.84 -35.46 5.33
C ASP A 59 -7.67 -36.29 5.89
N PRO A 60 -7.60 -36.52 7.22
CA PRO A 60 -6.53 -37.29 7.83
C PRO A 60 -6.38 -38.70 7.24
N ASP A 61 -7.51 -39.33 6.88
CA ASP A 61 -7.55 -40.71 6.41
C ASP A 61 -6.87 -40.85 5.04
N CYS A 62 -7.03 -39.85 4.16
CA CYS A 62 -6.41 -39.87 2.84
C CYS A 62 -4.91 -39.54 2.87
N ILE A 63 -4.47 -38.66 3.78
CA ILE A 63 -3.07 -38.30 3.94
C ILE A 63 -2.25 -39.48 4.46
N GLU A 64 -2.85 -40.32 5.31
CA GLU A 64 -2.23 -41.54 5.84
C GLU A 64 -2.11 -42.63 4.77
N GLU A 65 -3.08 -42.72 3.84
CA GLU A 65 -3.13 -43.75 2.79
C GLU A 65 -2.30 -43.41 1.53
N PHE A 66 -2.31 -42.16 1.06
CA PHE A 66 -1.68 -41.77 -0.21
C PHE A 66 -0.46 -40.83 -0.06
N GLY A 67 -0.17 -40.36 1.15
CA GLY A 67 0.93 -39.44 1.41
C GLY A 67 0.63 -37.97 1.07
N LYS A 68 1.46 -37.06 1.60
CA LYS A 68 1.31 -35.62 1.39
C LYS A 68 1.76 -35.22 -0.02
N ALA A 69 1.14 -34.19 -0.58
CA ALA A 69 1.59 -33.60 -1.85
C ALA A 69 3.04 -33.07 -1.71
N ASP A 70 3.95 -33.56 -2.57
CA ASP A 70 5.32 -33.04 -2.69
C ASP A 70 5.30 -31.65 -3.32
N ILE A 71 4.96 -30.64 -2.51
CA ILE A 71 5.01 -29.24 -2.90
C ILE A 71 6.14 -28.55 -2.16
N ASN A 72 6.93 -27.83 -2.95
CA ASN A 72 8.01 -27.02 -2.44
C ASN A 72 7.44 -25.82 -1.65
N VAL A 73 7.72 -25.77 -0.35
CA VAL A 73 7.37 -24.66 0.56
C VAL A 73 7.90 -23.31 0.05
N TRP A 74 8.98 -23.29 -0.73
CA TRP A 74 9.52 -22.07 -1.33
C TRP A 74 8.54 -21.38 -2.29
N ALA A 75 7.57 -22.08 -2.88
CA ALA A 75 6.56 -21.46 -3.73
C ALA A 75 5.60 -20.56 -2.95
N GLN A 76 5.42 -20.80 -1.63
CA GLN A 76 4.61 -19.97 -0.74
C GLN A 76 5.32 -18.66 -0.35
N VAL A 77 6.64 -18.57 -0.53
CA VAL A 77 7.40 -17.34 -0.27
C VAL A 77 6.92 -16.20 -1.17
N LEU A 78 6.48 -16.52 -2.39
CA LEU A 78 6.03 -15.53 -3.37
C LEU A 78 4.81 -14.71 -2.89
N PRO A 79 3.67 -15.31 -2.50
CA PRO A 79 2.55 -14.54 -1.96
C PRO A 79 2.93 -13.80 -0.67
N TYR A 80 3.77 -14.35 0.21
CA TYR A 80 4.20 -13.64 1.43
C TYR A 80 5.01 -12.37 1.15
N ILE A 81 5.86 -12.37 0.12
CA ILE A 81 6.59 -11.16 -0.29
C ILE A 81 5.62 -10.10 -0.81
N PHE A 82 4.64 -10.49 -1.63
CA PHE A 82 3.69 -9.57 -2.22
C PHE A 82 2.78 -8.93 -1.16
N ILE A 83 2.24 -9.71 -0.22
CA ILE A 83 1.43 -9.15 0.87
C ILE A 83 2.24 -8.24 1.79
N GLY A 84 3.52 -8.58 2.05
CA GLY A 84 4.39 -7.74 2.86
C GLY A 84 4.63 -6.36 2.21
N ILE A 85 4.89 -6.33 0.90
CA ILE A 85 5.02 -5.08 0.15
C ILE A 85 3.71 -4.28 0.19
N ALA A 86 2.57 -4.94 -0.01
CA ALA A 86 1.25 -4.32 0.02
C ALA A 86 0.92 -3.71 1.39
N GLU A 87 1.19 -4.43 2.47
CA GLU A 87 0.96 -3.96 3.84
C GLU A 87 1.76 -2.70 4.11
N ILE A 88 3.00 -2.64 3.66
CA ILE A 88 3.84 -1.50 3.94
C ILE A 88 3.38 -0.27 3.15
N PHE A 89 3.02 -0.44 1.88
CA PHE A 89 2.48 0.66 1.08
C PHE A 89 1.15 1.20 1.60
N THR A 90 0.29 0.32 2.11
CA THR A 90 -1.04 0.72 2.55
C THR A 90 -1.01 1.24 3.99
N ASN A 91 -0.39 0.51 4.93
CA ASN A 91 -0.48 0.78 6.37
C ASN A 91 0.45 1.91 6.82
N VAL A 92 1.69 1.98 6.30
CA VAL A 92 2.61 3.08 6.66
C VAL A 92 2.12 4.40 6.07
N THR A 93 1.75 4.40 4.79
CA THR A 93 1.25 5.61 4.11
C THR A 93 -0.10 6.06 4.65
N SER A 94 -1.02 5.14 5.03
CA SER A 94 -2.30 5.54 5.62
C SER A 94 -2.13 6.25 6.96
N LEU A 95 -1.25 5.75 7.83
CA LEU A 95 -0.94 6.37 9.11
C LEU A 95 -0.21 7.70 8.95
N GLU A 96 0.77 7.77 8.04
CA GLU A 96 1.48 9.01 7.73
C GLU A 96 0.51 10.08 7.21
N TYR A 97 -0.36 9.71 6.27
CA TYR A 97 -1.38 10.61 5.72
C TYR A 97 -2.39 11.05 6.78
N ALA A 98 -2.90 10.12 7.59
CA ALA A 98 -3.88 10.42 8.61
C ALA A 98 -3.30 11.31 9.73
N TYR A 99 -2.03 11.11 10.10
CA TYR A 99 -1.35 11.98 11.07
C TYR A 99 -0.98 13.34 10.49
N ALA A 100 -0.69 13.45 9.19
CA ALA A 100 -0.42 14.73 8.54
C ALA A 100 -1.67 15.60 8.42
N LYS A 101 -2.86 14.99 8.25
CA LYS A 101 -4.14 15.71 8.14
C LYS A 101 -4.85 15.92 9.49
N ALA A 102 -4.51 15.16 10.53
CA ALA A 102 -5.16 15.28 11.85
C ALA A 102 -4.60 16.44 12.67
N PRO A 103 -5.46 17.22 13.37
CA PRO A 103 -4.99 18.24 14.31
C PRO A 103 -4.22 17.59 15.48
N ALA A 104 -3.25 18.30 16.05
CA ALA A 104 -2.28 17.76 17.01
C ALA A 104 -2.89 16.99 18.18
N ASN A 105 -4.11 17.34 18.61
CA ASN A 105 -4.82 16.73 19.74
C ASN A 105 -5.63 15.47 19.36
N MET A 106 -5.74 15.11 18.08
CA MET A 106 -6.58 13.98 17.60
C MET A 106 -5.80 12.76 17.13
N LYS A 107 -4.47 12.73 17.30
CA LYS A 107 -3.64 11.58 16.89
C LYS A 107 -4.10 10.26 17.54
N SER A 108 -4.54 10.30 18.79
CA SER A 108 -5.09 9.12 19.49
C SER A 108 -6.40 8.60 18.86
N MET A 109 -7.23 9.49 18.30
CA MET A 109 -8.46 9.11 17.60
C MET A 109 -8.16 8.37 16.30
N VAL A 110 -7.19 8.86 15.53
CA VAL A 110 -6.71 8.21 14.29
C VAL A 110 -6.21 6.80 14.59
N MET A 111 -5.40 6.63 15.65
CA MET A 111 -4.91 5.31 16.06
C MET A 111 -6.06 4.38 16.48
N SER A 112 -7.04 4.90 17.22
CA SER A 112 -8.24 4.14 17.63
C SER A 112 -9.04 3.64 16.42
N ILE A 113 -9.21 4.47 15.38
CA ILE A 113 -9.90 4.07 14.14
C ILE A 113 -9.11 2.99 13.40
N ASN A 114 -7.77 3.07 13.37
CA ASN A 114 -6.93 2.05 12.75
C ASN A 114 -7.06 0.69 13.45
N LEU A 115 -7.05 0.69 14.78
CA LEU A 115 -7.26 -0.52 15.59
C LEU A 115 -8.68 -1.08 15.41
N PHE A 116 -9.69 -0.21 15.33
CA PHE A 116 -11.06 -0.62 15.08
C PHE A 116 -11.23 -1.29 13.70
N MET A 117 -10.63 -0.72 12.64
CA MET A 117 -10.61 -1.33 11.31
C MET A 117 -9.95 -2.72 11.33
N SER A 118 -8.87 -2.87 12.09
CA SER A 118 -8.17 -4.15 12.24
C SER A 118 -9.02 -5.19 12.98
N ALA A 119 -9.76 -4.77 14.00
CA ALA A 119 -10.70 -5.63 14.72
C ALA A 119 -11.87 -6.06 13.81
N PHE A 120 -12.41 -5.15 13.02
CA PHE A 120 -13.46 -5.45 12.04
C PHE A 120 -12.96 -6.45 10.98
N ALA A 121 -11.78 -6.24 10.42
CA ALA A 121 -11.17 -7.17 9.46
C ALA A 121 -10.99 -8.57 10.06
N SER A 122 -10.59 -8.65 11.34
CA SER A 122 -10.44 -9.92 12.05
C SER A 122 -11.78 -10.61 12.29
N ALA A 123 -12.82 -9.87 12.64
CA ALA A 123 -14.19 -10.39 12.81
C ALA A 123 -14.75 -10.94 11.50
N VAL A 124 -14.53 -10.23 10.38
CA VAL A 124 -14.87 -10.71 9.05
C VAL A 124 -14.08 -11.98 8.72
N GLY A 125 -12.78 -12.03 9.00
CA GLY A 125 -11.97 -13.23 8.83
C GLY A 125 -12.51 -14.45 9.59
N GLN A 126 -12.98 -14.26 10.82
CA GLN A 126 -13.63 -15.33 11.60
C GLN A 126 -14.98 -15.76 11.03
N ALA A 127 -15.74 -14.85 10.42
CA ALA A 127 -16.99 -15.20 9.75
C ALA A 127 -16.76 -16.10 8.51
N PHE A 128 -15.57 -16.04 7.90
CA PHE A 128 -15.19 -16.90 6.77
C PHE A 128 -14.56 -18.23 7.17
N THR A 129 -14.32 -18.49 8.46
CA THR A 129 -13.79 -19.77 8.96
C THR A 129 -14.56 -21.01 8.48
N PRO A 130 -15.92 -21.07 8.48
CA PRO A 130 -16.64 -22.25 7.99
C PRO A 130 -16.53 -22.43 6.47
N LEU A 131 -16.15 -21.40 5.71
CA LEU A 131 -15.89 -21.52 4.28
C LEU A 131 -14.47 -22.06 4.00
N SER A 132 -13.67 -22.29 5.04
CA SER A 132 -12.33 -22.86 4.95
C SER A 132 -12.31 -24.39 5.11
N GLU A 133 -13.45 -25.07 4.96
CA GLU A 133 -13.50 -26.54 4.85
C GLU A 133 -13.29 -26.97 3.38
N ASP A 134 -12.68 -28.15 3.19
CA ASP A 134 -12.55 -28.76 1.86
C ASP A 134 -13.95 -29.03 1.26
N PRO A 135 -14.20 -28.83 -0.05
CA PRO A 135 -13.34 -28.33 -1.13
C PRO A 135 -13.48 -26.81 -1.40
N LEU A 136 -14.08 -26.05 -0.47
CA LEU A 136 -14.46 -24.65 -0.65
C LEU A 136 -13.30 -23.67 -0.43
N LEU A 137 -12.13 -24.16 -0.02
CA LEU A 137 -10.95 -23.33 0.29
C LEU A 137 -10.48 -22.49 -0.91
N VAL A 138 -10.45 -23.06 -2.12
CA VAL A 138 -10.11 -22.31 -3.35
C VAL A 138 -11.13 -21.21 -3.61
N TRP A 139 -12.41 -21.51 -3.36
CA TRP A 139 -13.49 -20.56 -3.55
C TRP A 139 -13.40 -19.40 -2.56
N ASN A 140 -13.03 -19.67 -1.31
CA ASN A 140 -12.77 -18.65 -0.29
C ASN A 140 -11.66 -17.68 -0.72
N TYR A 141 -10.49 -18.19 -1.12
CA TYR A 141 -9.40 -17.34 -1.61
C TYR A 141 -9.75 -16.58 -2.89
N THR A 142 -10.55 -17.18 -3.77
CA THR A 142 -11.02 -16.52 -5.00
C THR A 142 -11.98 -15.38 -4.67
N ILE A 143 -12.94 -15.59 -3.75
CA ILE A 143 -13.86 -14.54 -3.29
C ILE A 143 -13.08 -13.40 -2.64
N ILE A 144 -12.13 -13.70 -1.76
CA ILE A 144 -11.30 -12.66 -1.11
C ILE A 144 -10.46 -11.90 -2.15
N THR A 145 -9.95 -12.58 -3.18
CA THR A 145 -9.22 -11.95 -4.29
C THR A 145 -10.11 -10.97 -5.05
N VAL A 146 -11.33 -11.37 -5.40
CA VAL A 146 -12.30 -10.51 -6.10
C VAL A 146 -12.71 -9.33 -5.23
N LEU A 147 -12.98 -9.56 -3.94
CA LEU A 147 -13.28 -8.49 -2.98
C LEU A 147 -12.12 -7.50 -2.83
N ALA A 148 -10.88 -7.99 -2.74
CA ALA A 148 -9.69 -7.14 -2.67
C ALA A 148 -9.49 -6.33 -3.95
N PHE A 149 -9.73 -6.93 -5.12
CA PHE A 149 -9.66 -6.24 -6.41
C PHE A 149 -10.75 -5.18 -6.54
N MET A 150 -12.01 -5.50 -6.22
CA MET A 150 -13.09 -4.53 -6.20
C MET A 150 -12.85 -3.41 -5.18
N GLY A 151 -12.30 -3.74 -4.01
CA GLY A 151 -11.89 -2.77 -3.00
C GLY A 151 -10.82 -1.82 -3.52
N GLY A 152 -9.81 -2.33 -4.23
CA GLY A 152 -8.78 -1.51 -4.89
C GLY A 152 -9.34 -0.61 -5.99
N VAL A 153 -10.24 -1.13 -6.83
CA VAL A 153 -10.91 -0.35 -7.89
C VAL A 153 -11.84 0.72 -7.29
N GLY A 154 -12.61 0.36 -6.25
CA GLY A 154 -13.49 1.29 -5.54
C GLY A 154 -12.71 2.39 -4.82
N PHE A 155 -11.59 2.03 -4.19
CA PHE A 155 -10.66 3.00 -3.61
C PHE A 155 -10.13 3.95 -4.68
N TRP A 156 -9.65 3.43 -5.81
CA TRP A 156 -9.16 4.27 -6.91
C TRP A 156 -10.24 5.22 -7.44
N TYR A 157 -11.47 4.75 -7.65
CA TYR A 157 -12.56 5.57 -8.16
C TYR A 157 -13.00 6.68 -7.18
N CYS A 158 -13.12 6.36 -5.89
CA CYS A 158 -13.48 7.36 -4.86
C CYS A 158 -12.35 8.37 -4.62
N PHE A 159 -11.10 7.91 -4.58
CA PHE A 159 -9.97 8.75 -4.16
C PHE A 159 -9.27 9.47 -5.31
N HIS A 160 -9.55 9.12 -6.58
CA HIS A 160 -9.06 9.88 -7.74
C HIS A 160 -9.41 11.38 -7.67
N HIS A 161 -10.60 11.72 -7.15
CA HIS A 161 -10.99 13.12 -6.99
C HIS A 161 -10.15 13.84 -5.92
N LEU A 162 -9.89 13.16 -4.80
CA LEU A 162 -9.13 13.70 -3.68
C LEU A 162 -7.64 13.88 -4.04
N ASP A 163 -7.12 12.97 -4.85
CA ASP A 163 -5.76 13.01 -5.40
C ASP A 163 -5.51 14.28 -6.24
N ALA A 164 -6.50 14.69 -7.05
CA ALA A 164 -6.43 15.91 -7.84
C ALA A 164 -6.48 17.20 -6.99
N GLU A 165 -7.10 17.15 -5.82
CA GLU A 165 -7.16 18.28 -4.88
C GLU A 165 -5.86 18.40 -4.08
N GLU A 166 -5.27 17.27 -3.70
CA GLU A 166 -4.01 17.20 -3.00
C GLU A 166 -2.82 17.66 -3.86
N ASP A 167 -2.81 17.29 -5.15
CA ASP A 167 -1.82 17.79 -6.11
C ASP A 167 -1.90 19.32 -6.28
N LYS A 168 -3.11 19.90 -6.27
CA LYS A 168 -3.28 21.37 -6.33
C LYS A 168 -2.73 22.07 -5.09
N LEU A 169 -3.03 21.57 -3.89
CA LEU A 169 -2.51 22.11 -2.63
C LEU A 169 -0.98 22.07 -2.58
N ASN A 170 -0.38 20.95 -3.00
CA ASN A 170 1.07 20.80 -3.09
C ASN A 170 1.71 21.79 -4.10
N MET A 171 1.03 22.08 -5.21
CA MET A 171 1.50 23.08 -6.18
C MET A 171 1.43 24.52 -5.63
N LEU A 172 0.39 24.84 -4.85
CA LEU A 172 0.23 26.15 -4.21
C LEU A 172 1.31 26.40 -3.15
N GLU A 173 1.59 25.42 -2.29
CA GLU A 173 2.68 25.52 -1.29
C GLU A 173 4.06 25.67 -1.93
N ARG A 174 4.35 24.89 -2.99
CA ARG A 174 5.60 25.04 -3.76
C ARG A 174 5.73 26.43 -4.37
N SER A 175 4.66 26.97 -4.92
CA SER A 175 4.65 28.31 -5.52
C SER A 175 4.84 29.41 -4.47
N ALA A 176 4.24 29.27 -3.28
CA ALA A 176 4.42 30.19 -2.16
C ALA A 176 5.86 30.15 -1.59
N MET A 177 6.48 28.96 -1.53
CA MET A 177 7.88 28.78 -1.12
C MET A 177 8.85 29.36 -2.15
N GLN A 178 8.56 29.20 -3.46
CA GLN A 178 9.38 29.76 -4.53
C GLN A 178 9.36 31.29 -4.53
N GLY A 179 8.19 31.91 -4.30
CA GLY A 179 8.05 33.37 -4.17
C GLY A 179 8.71 33.96 -2.92
N LYS A 180 8.96 33.15 -1.88
CA LYS A 180 9.68 33.57 -0.67
C LYS A 180 11.21 33.41 -0.79
N THR A 181 11.67 32.64 -1.78
CA THR A 181 13.09 32.29 -1.99
C THR A 181 13.72 33.06 -3.16
N THR A 182 12.94 33.86 -3.91
CA THR A 182 13.50 34.87 -4.82
C THR A 182 14.03 36.06 -4.00
N VAL A 183 15.17 35.84 -3.34
CA VAL A 183 16.11 36.90 -2.97
C VAL A 183 16.54 37.58 -4.28
N PRO A 184 16.57 38.92 -4.35
CA PRO A 184 16.84 39.64 -5.60
C PRO A 184 18.18 39.20 -6.20
N GLU A 185 18.20 39.06 -7.52
CA GLU A 185 19.40 38.76 -8.29
C GLU A 185 20.45 39.87 -8.03
N PRO A 186 21.72 39.53 -7.70
CA PRO A 186 22.70 40.50 -7.20
C PRO A 186 23.05 41.63 -8.19
N LYS A 187 22.63 41.53 -9.46
CA LYS A 187 22.87 42.56 -10.49
C LYS A 187 22.05 43.83 -10.29
N ASP A 188 20.89 43.75 -9.65
CA ASP A 188 20.02 44.92 -9.45
C ASP A 188 20.41 45.75 -8.21
N ALA A 189 21.07 45.11 -7.23
CA ALA A 189 21.55 45.76 -6.01
C ALA A 189 22.78 46.65 -6.27
N GLU A 190 23.70 46.23 -7.16
CA GLU A 190 24.88 47.02 -7.52
C GLU A 190 24.51 48.29 -8.34
N ALA A 191 23.49 48.20 -9.20
CA ALA A 191 22.99 49.33 -9.97
C ALA A 191 22.34 50.42 -9.08
N GLN A 192 21.65 50.02 -8.01
CA GLN A 192 21.08 50.97 -7.04
C GLN A 192 22.14 51.64 -6.15
N ILE A 193 23.22 50.94 -5.80
CA ILE A 193 24.31 51.52 -4.98
C ILE A 193 25.14 52.53 -5.78
N GLN A 194 25.39 52.28 -7.08
CA GLN A 194 26.09 53.23 -7.94
C GLN A 194 25.28 54.52 -8.19
N HIS A 195 23.95 54.43 -8.33
CA HIS A 195 23.11 55.62 -8.48
C HIS A 195 23.09 56.50 -7.22
N VAL A 196 23.18 55.93 -6.02
CA VAL A 196 23.19 56.67 -4.76
C VAL A 196 24.56 57.31 -4.48
N HIS A 197 25.66 56.68 -4.90
CA HIS A 197 27.00 57.28 -4.77
C HIS A 197 27.31 58.34 -5.83
N GLY A 198 26.69 58.29 -7.01
CA GLY A 198 26.85 59.29 -8.06
C GLY A 198 26.14 60.64 -7.81
N GLN A 199 25.22 60.72 -6.83
CA GLN A 199 24.52 61.96 -6.48
C GLN A 199 25.14 62.74 -5.30
N LYS A 200 26.26 62.26 -4.73
CA LYS A 200 26.92 62.91 -3.58
C LYS A 200 28.20 63.68 -3.89
N ASN A 201 28.55 63.84 -5.17
CA ASN A 201 29.64 64.74 -5.61
C ASN A 201 29.11 65.85 -6.50
#